data_AF-A0A9X2HNW1-F1
#
_entry.id   AF-A0A9X2HNW1-F1
#
_cell.length_a   1.000
_cell.length_b   1.000
_cell.length_c   1.000
_cell.angle_alpha   90.00
_cell.angle_beta   90.00
_cell.angle_gamma   90.00
#
_symmetry.space_group_name_H-M   'P 1'
#
loop_
_entity.id
_entity.type
_entity.pdbx_description
1 polymer ?
#
loop_
_entity_poly.entity_id
_entity_poly.type
_entity_poly.pdbx_seq_one_letter_code
_entity_poly.pdbx_strand_id
1 'polypeptide(L)'
;MAVSAPVERKRGRAGQAQRLRRLKRTNGLCERCLGIGRWVGRSPKRTRAAARVNHIVPLIHGGSDEDDNTENLCRSCDIEVTAEQFGFDQADGRGRIDLAGRPTHPDHPWSGPRPGGGSKVGAPTPRTPRSAPMCTASIFKPKS
;
A
#
# COMPACT_ATOMS: atom_id res chain seq x y z
N MET A 1 -10.26 21.70 -23.06
CA MET A 1 -9.26 21.94 -21.99
C MET A 1 -7.91 21.54 -22.54
N ALA A 2 -6.94 22.45 -22.56
CA ALA A 2 -5.61 22.15 -23.09
C ALA A 2 -4.89 21.18 -22.15
N VAL A 3 -4.45 20.04 -22.66
CA VAL A 3 -3.61 19.10 -21.92
C VAL A 3 -2.20 19.70 -21.94
N SER A 4 -1.76 20.22 -20.79
CA SER A 4 -0.40 20.74 -20.64
C SER A 4 0.62 19.65 -20.98
N ALA A 5 1.72 20.06 -21.61
CA ALA A 5 2.84 19.15 -21.91
C ALA A 5 3.31 18.44 -20.62
N PRO A 6 3.76 17.17 -20.71
CA PRO A 6 4.18 16.41 -19.53
C PRO A 6 5.33 17.13 -18.82
N VAL A 7 5.09 17.52 -17.57
CA VAL A 7 6.09 18.21 -16.76
C VAL A 7 7.20 17.22 -16.39
N GLU A 8 8.45 17.59 -16.67
CA GLU A 8 9.59 16.76 -16.30
C GLU A 8 9.72 16.66 -14.78
N ARG A 9 9.73 15.42 -14.27
CA ARG A 9 9.90 15.16 -12.86
C ARG A 9 11.35 15.43 -12.44
N LYS A 10 11.54 16.28 -11.43
CA LYS A 10 12.87 16.54 -10.84
C LYS A 10 13.50 15.27 -10.27
N ARG A 11 14.80 15.08 -10.54
CA ARG A 11 15.57 13.91 -10.11
C ARG A 11 16.76 14.31 -9.22
N GLY A 12 17.42 13.31 -8.63
CA GLY A 12 18.64 13.51 -7.84
C GLY A 12 18.48 14.44 -6.64
N ARG A 13 19.50 15.25 -6.37
CA ARG A 13 19.53 16.19 -5.23
C ARG A 13 18.40 17.22 -5.29
N ALA A 14 18.07 17.72 -6.48
CA ALA A 14 16.99 18.68 -6.66
C ALA A 14 15.62 18.09 -6.25
N GLY A 15 15.35 16.85 -6.68
CA GLY A 15 14.13 16.12 -6.28
C GLY A 15 14.10 15.79 -4.78
N GLN A 16 15.24 15.42 -4.18
CA GLN A 16 15.34 15.19 -2.74
C GLN A 16 15.08 16.48 -1.94
N ALA A 17 15.67 17.60 -2.34
CA ALA A 17 15.46 18.91 -1.70
C ALA A 17 13.98 19.34 -1.77
N GLN A 18 13.35 19.19 -2.93
CA GLN A 18 11.92 19.45 -3.12
C GLN A 18 11.05 18.55 -2.24
N ARG A 19 11.36 17.24 -2.17
CA ARG A 19 10.64 16.29 -1.30
C ARG A 19 10.76 16.69 0.17
N LEU A 20 11.96 17.07 0.62
CA LEU A 20 12.19 17.51 2.00
C LEU A 20 11.43 18.80 2.31
N ARG A 21 11.42 19.77 1.39
CA ARG A 21 10.62 21.00 1.52
C ARG A 21 9.13 20.68 1.69
N ARG A 22 8.57 19.81 0.84
CA ARG A 22 7.15 19.42 0.88
C ARG A 22 6.79 18.71 2.18
N LEU A 23 7.64 17.79 2.64
CA LEU A 23 7.44 17.10 3.93
C LEU A 23 7.48 18.07 5.11
N LYS A 24 8.35 19.08 5.09
CA LYS A 24 8.43 20.09 6.16
C LYS A 24 7.13 20.87 6.35
N ARG A 25 6.30 21.05 5.30
CA ARG A 25 5.01 21.75 5.37
C ARG A 25 4.11 21.22 6.49
N THR A 26 4.12 19.91 6.72
CA THR A 26 3.28 19.25 7.73
C THR A 26 4.11 18.54 8.79
N ASN A 27 5.38 18.94 8.98
CA ASN A 27 6.33 18.27 9.87
C ASN A 27 6.45 16.75 9.59
N GLY A 28 6.28 16.34 8.34
CA GLY A 28 6.31 14.94 7.92
C GLY A 28 5.07 14.14 8.34
N LEU A 29 3.93 14.78 8.58
CA LEU A 29 2.67 14.12 8.92
C LEU A 29 1.74 13.99 7.72
N CYS A 30 0.90 12.96 7.73
CA CYS A 30 -0.09 12.70 6.69
C CYS A 30 -1.24 13.72 6.71
N GLU A 31 -1.43 14.44 5.60
CA GLU A 31 -2.48 15.47 5.45
C GLU A 31 -3.90 14.89 5.50
N ARG A 32 -4.10 13.71 4.88
CA ARG A 32 -5.39 13.00 4.90
C ARG A 32 -5.77 12.49 6.29
N CYS A 33 -4.80 12.02 7.08
CA CYS A 33 -5.08 11.58 8.44
C CYS A 33 -5.45 12.76 9.34
N LEU A 34 -4.74 13.88 9.18
CA LEU A 34 -4.97 15.11 9.93
C LEU A 34 -6.28 15.82 9.53
N GLY A 35 -6.81 15.55 8.32
CA GLY A 35 -8.01 16.23 7.82
C GLY A 35 -7.76 17.71 7.51
N ILE A 36 -6.55 18.06 7.07
CA ILE A 36 -6.15 19.45 6.76
C ILE A 36 -6.07 19.69 5.25
N GLY A 37 -6.01 20.96 4.87
CA GLY A 37 -5.92 21.37 3.47
C GLY A 37 -7.17 21.00 2.69
N ARG A 38 -7.01 20.23 1.61
CA ARG A 38 -8.13 19.77 0.77
C ARG A 38 -9.05 18.77 1.47
N TRP A 39 -8.62 18.17 2.58
CA TRP A 39 -9.33 17.10 3.28
C TRP A 39 -10.13 17.56 4.52
N VAL A 40 -10.30 18.88 4.67
CA VAL A 40 -11.16 19.46 5.72
C VAL A 40 -12.59 18.96 5.51
N GLY A 41 -13.16 18.33 6.53
CA GLY A 41 -14.50 17.72 6.49
C GLY A 41 -14.51 16.19 6.37
N ARG A 42 -13.36 15.54 6.13
CA ARG A 42 -13.24 14.08 6.25
C ARG A 42 -13.03 13.69 7.71
N SER A 43 -13.58 12.56 8.14
CA SER A 43 -13.31 12.00 9.46
C SER A 43 -11.80 11.77 9.65
N PRO A 44 -11.16 12.41 10.65
CA PRO A 44 -9.73 12.27 10.87
C PRO A 44 -9.41 10.82 11.26
N LYS A 45 -8.33 10.28 10.69
CA LYS A 45 -7.78 8.97 11.08
C LYS A 45 -6.66 9.18 12.09
N ARG A 46 -6.19 8.12 12.75
CA ARG A 46 -4.99 8.18 13.60
C ARG A 46 -3.82 8.82 12.82
N THR A 47 -3.23 9.87 13.37
CA THR A 47 -2.09 10.57 12.77
C THR A 47 -0.92 9.62 12.57
N ARG A 48 -0.33 9.65 11.37
CA ARG A 48 0.80 8.82 10.96
C ARG A 48 1.83 9.68 10.24
N ALA A 49 3.10 9.25 10.30
CA ALA A 49 4.16 9.83 9.50
C ALA A 49 3.88 9.63 8.00
N ALA A 50 4.20 10.66 7.21
CA ALA A 50 4.15 10.63 5.77
C ALA A 50 5.33 9.79 5.22
N ALA A 51 5.01 8.80 4.39
CA ALA A 51 5.98 7.97 3.71
C ALA A 51 6.31 8.52 2.32
N ARG A 52 5.32 9.12 1.65
CA ARG A 52 5.42 9.60 0.27
C ARG A 52 4.79 10.99 0.14
N VAL A 53 5.34 11.78 -0.78
CA VAL A 53 4.72 12.97 -1.33
C VAL A 53 4.03 12.54 -2.62
N ASN A 54 2.71 12.59 -2.64
CA ASN A 54 1.89 12.15 -3.78
C ASN A 54 1.40 13.36 -4.60
N HIS A 55 1.27 13.18 -5.91
CA HIS A 55 0.64 14.16 -6.78
C HIS A 55 -0.87 13.92 -6.82
N ILE A 56 -1.68 14.94 -6.51
CA ILE A 56 -3.15 14.83 -6.45
C ILE A 56 -3.70 14.48 -7.84
N VAL A 57 -3.24 15.21 -8.85
CA VAL A 57 -3.35 14.83 -10.26
C VAL A 57 -2.03 14.20 -10.68
N PRO A 58 -2.00 12.91 -11.06
CA PRO A 58 -0.78 12.27 -11.52
C PRO A 58 -0.15 12.99 -12.71
N LEU A 59 1.18 13.05 -12.75
CA LEU A 59 1.94 13.65 -13.87
C LEU A 59 1.58 13.02 -15.23
N ILE A 60 1.29 11.72 -15.25
CA ILE A 60 0.87 10.97 -16.45
C ILE A 60 -0.47 11.48 -17.00
N HIS A 61 -1.35 11.98 -16.13
CA HIS A 61 -2.64 12.56 -16.50
C HIS A 61 -2.55 14.08 -16.72
N GLY A 62 -1.34 14.63 -16.89
CA GLY A 62 -1.12 16.06 -17.13
C GLY A 62 -1.10 16.92 -15.86
N GLY A 63 -0.89 16.33 -14.69
CA GLY A 63 -0.70 17.08 -13.45
C GLY A 63 0.59 17.93 -13.43
N SER A 64 0.60 19.02 -12.66
CA SER A 64 1.79 19.86 -12.46
C SER A 64 2.67 19.33 -11.33
N ASP A 65 3.98 19.62 -11.36
CA ASP A 65 4.90 19.36 -10.23
C ASP A 65 5.00 20.57 -9.27
N GLU A 66 3.86 21.17 -8.97
CA GLU A 66 3.72 22.30 -8.05
C GLU A 66 3.31 21.83 -6.66
N ASP A 67 3.59 22.63 -5.64
CA ASP A 67 3.33 22.24 -4.24
C ASP A 67 1.82 22.12 -3.94
N ASP A 68 0.99 22.84 -4.69
CA ASP A 68 -0.48 22.80 -4.58
C ASP A 68 -1.07 21.51 -5.15
N ASN A 69 -0.38 20.88 -6.11
CA ASN A 69 -0.74 19.57 -6.65
C ASN A 69 -0.10 18.43 -5.84
N THR A 70 0.49 18.69 -4.67
CA THR A 70 1.09 17.65 -3.83
C THR A 70 0.49 17.53 -2.46
N GLU A 71 0.38 16.30 -1.98
CA GLU A 71 -0.06 15.97 -0.63
C GLU A 71 0.91 14.99 0.06
N ASN A 72 1.10 15.17 1.37
CA ASN A 72 1.92 14.27 2.18
C ASN A 72 1.07 13.11 2.69
N LEU A 73 1.41 11.87 2.31
CA LEU A 73 0.61 10.68 2.61
C LEU A 73 1.39 9.62 3.41
N CYS A 74 0.70 8.98 4.35
CA CYS A 74 1.16 7.73 4.94
C CYS A 74 0.92 6.56 3.97
N ARG A 75 1.58 5.41 4.20
CA ARG A 75 1.51 4.25 3.29
C ARG A 75 0.09 3.73 3.04
N SER A 76 -0.79 3.72 4.04
CA SER A 76 -2.17 3.27 3.86
C SER A 76 -2.98 4.21 2.97
N CYS A 77 -2.83 5.53 3.19
CA CYS A 77 -3.48 6.52 2.35
C CYS A 77 -2.91 6.52 0.92
N ASP A 78 -1.60 6.31 0.76
CA ASP A 78 -0.94 6.20 -0.55
C ASP A 78 -1.53 5.07 -1.41
N ILE A 79 -1.81 3.92 -0.79
CA ILE A 79 -2.43 2.76 -1.46
C ILE A 79 -3.86 3.07 -1.87
N GLU A 80 -4.68 3.62 -0.95
CA GLU A 80 -6.06 4.04 -1.24
C GLU A 80 -6.10 4.98 -2.46
N VAL A 81 -5.20 5.98 -2.49
CA VAL A 81 -5.12 6.97 -3.58
C VAL A 81 -4.66 6.38 -4.88
N THR A 82 -3.63 5.54 -4.84
CA THR A 82 -3.12 4.91 -6.05
C THR A 82 -4.20 4.05 -6.68
N ALA A 83 -4.99 3.33 -5.88
CA ALA A 83 -6.12 2.56 -6.36
C ALA A 83 -7.22 3.46 -6.96
N GLU A 84 -7.57 4.56 -6.29
CA GLU A 84 -8.55 5.55 -6.79
C GLU A 84 -8.10 6.21 -8.10
N GLN A 85 -6.84 6.64 -8.21
CA GLN A 85 -6.32 7.40 -9.35
C GLN A 85 -6.17 6.53 -10.61
N PHE A 86 -5.72 5.30 -10.46
CA PHE A 86 -5.41 4.41 -11.59
C PHE A 86 -6.49 3.34 -11.82
N GLY A 87 -7.57 3.35 -11.03
CA GLY A 87 -8.68 2.41 -11.17
C GLY A 87 -8.27 0.95 -10.89
N PHE A 88 -7.30 0.74 -10.00
CA PHE A 88 -6.96 -0.63 -9.58
C PHE A 88 -8.02 -1.14 -8.59
N ASP A 89 -8.47 -2.38 -8.77
CA ASP A 89 -9.29 -3.06 -7.77
C ASP A 89 -8.54 -3.06 -6.43
N GLN A 90 -9.16 -2.49 -5.38
CA GLN A 90 -8.54 -2.22 -4.09
C GLN A 90 -8.07 -3.48 -3.34
N ALA A 91 -8.38 -4.67 -3.84
CA ALA A 91 -8.18 -5.93 -3.13
C ALA A 91 -6.70 -6.28 -2.87
N ASP A 92 -5.76 -5.89 -3.75
CA ASP A 92 -4.37 -6.37 -3.62
C ASP A 92 -3.26 -5.45 -4.18
N GLY A 93 -3.60 -4.29 -4.77
CA GLY A 93 -2.61 -3.48 -5.52
C GLY A 93 -2.03 -4.20 -6.75
N ARG A 94 -2.61 -5.35 -7.11
CA ARG A 94 -2.30 -6.22 -8.24
C ARG A 94 -3.49 -6.26 -9.17
N GLY A 95 -3.85 -5.11 -9.74
CA GLY A 95 -4.93 -5.02 -10.71
C GLY A 95 -4.75 -6.12 -11.77
N ARG A 96 -5.66 -7.09 -11.76
CA ARG A 96 -5.68 -8.26 -12.66
C ARG A 96 -4.50 -9.23 -12.54
N ILE A 97 -3.86 -9.36 -11.36
CA ILE A 97 -2.81 -10.35 -11.12
C ILE A 97 -3.12 -11.15 -9.84
N ASP A 98 -3.16 -12.48 -9.94
CA ASP A 98 -3.45 -13.37 -8.81
C ASP A 98 -2.30 -13.46 -7.78
N LEU A 99 -2.51 -14.20 -6.68
CA LEU A 99 -1.51 -14.45 -5.64
C LEU A 99 -0.25 -15.17 -6.16
N ALA A 100 -0.35 -15.87 -7.29
CA ALA A 100 0.76 -16.54 -7.95
C ALA A 100 1.49 -15.63 -8.96
N GLY A 101 1.06 -14.37 -9.10
CA GLY A 101 1.66 -13.43 -10.04
C GLY A 101 1.17 -13.60 -11.48
N ARG A 102 0.05 -14.30 -11.73
CA ARG A 102 -0.50 -14.51 -13.08
C ARG A 102 -1.61 -13.52 -13.43
N PRO A 103 -1.67 -13.06 -14.69
CA PRO A 103 -2.79 -12.28 -15.21
C PRO A 103 -4.11 -13.04 -15.06
N THR A 104 -5.11 -12.38 -14.49
CA THR A 104 -6.45 -12.97 -14.29
C THR A 104 -7.38 -12.79 -15.49
N HIS A 105 -7.01 -11.92 -16.45
CA HIS A 105 -7.80 -11.69 -17.66
C HIS A 105 -7.62 -12.83 -18.66
N PRO A 106 -8.69 -13.46 -19.18
CA PRO A 106 -8.61 -14.65 -20.02
C PRO A 106 -7.96 -14.42 -21.39
N ASP A 107 -8.01 -13.20 -21.92
CA ASP A 107 -7.38 -12.87 -23.21
C ASP A 107 -5.87 -12.57 -23.10
N HIS A 108 -5.27 -12.77 -21.93
CA HIS A 108 -3.83 -12.56 -21.79
C HIS A 108 -3.06 -13.76 -22.35
N PRO A 109 -2.02 -13.60 -23.19
CA PRO A 109 -1.28 -14.73 -23.79
C PRO A 109 -0.69 -15.74 -22.78
N TRP A 110 -0.55 -15.31 -21.52
CA TRP A 110 -0.05 -16.12 -20.41
C TRP A 110 -1.09 -16.39 -19.30
N SER A 111 -2.36 -16.03 -19.51
CA SER A 111 -3.46 -16.49 -18.67
C SER A 111 -3.87 -17.88 -19.11
N GLY A 112 -3.56 -18.88 -18.29
CA GLY A 112 -3.92 -20.26 -18.59
C GLY A 112 -3.56 -21.20 -17.44
N PRO A 113 -4.13 -22.41 -17.42
CA PRO A 113 -3.75 -23.45 -16.47
C PRO A 113 -2.26 -23.78 -16.64
N ARG A 114 -1.61 -24.17 -15.54
CA ARG A 114 -0.21 -24.64 -15.61
C ARG A 114 -0.17 -25.84 -16.56
N PRO A 115 0.74 -25.90 -17.55
CA PRO A 115 1.04 -27.18 -18.18
C PRO A 115 1.65 -28.07 -17.08
N GLY A 116 0.89 -29.08 -16.63
CA GLY A 116 1.39 -30.19 -15.83
C GLY A 116 1.91 -29.86 -14.43
N GLY A 117 1.05 -29.36 -13.53
CA GLY A 117 1.27 -29.48 -12.10
C GLY A 117 0.34 -30.55 -11.55
N GLY A 118 0.71 -31.83 -11.67
CA GLY A 118 -0.12 -32.94 -11.20
C GLY A 118 -0.54 -32.76 -9.75
N SER A 119 -1.85 -32.75 -9.50
CA SER A 119 -2.39 -33.04 -8.18
C SER A 119 -1.96 -34.44 -7.78
N LYS A 120 -0.89 -34.53 -7.00
CA LYS A 120 -0.76 -35.57 -5.98
C LYS A 120 -0.76 -34.86 -4.64
N VAL A 121 -1.90 -34.32 -4.26
CA VAL A 121 -2.19 -34.17 -2.85
C VAL A 121 -2.33 -35.61 -2.34
N GLY A 122 -1.20 -36.19 -1.91
CA GLY A 122 -1.25 -37.39 -1.09
C GLY A 122 -2.15 -37.06 0.09
N ALA A 123 -3.13 -37.93 0.36
CA ALA A 123 -3.98 -37.79 1.52
C ALA A 123 -3.11 -37.48 2.75
N PRO A 124 -3.47 -36.49 3.59
CA PRO A 124 -2.70 -36.23 4.80
C PRO A 124 -2.70 -37.52 5.62
N THR A 125 -1.51 -38.08 5.86
CA THR A 125 -1.37 -39.16 6.83
C THR A 125 -1.88 -38.64 8.18
N PRO A 126 -2.68 -39.43 8.91
CA PRO A 126 -3.15 -39.02 10.23
C PRO A 126 -1.92 -38.74 11.10
N ARG A 127 -1.76 -37.49 11.53
CA ARG A 127 -0.74 -37.11 12.49
C ARG A 127 -0.99 -37.92 13.76
N THR A 128 -0.02 -38.74 14.14
CA THR A 128 0.02 -39.38 15.45
C THR A 128 -0.23 -38.31 16.52
N PRO A 129 -1.20 -38.49 17.43
CA PRO A 129 -1.43 -37.50 18.48
C PRO A 129 -0.18 -37.44 19.36
N ARG A 130 0.43 -36.24 19.46
CA ARG A 130 1.44 -35.99 20.49
C ARG A 130 0.69 -35.97 21.82
N SER A 131 1.09 -36.86 22.72
CA SER A 131 0.62 -36.90 24.12
C SER A 131 0.71 -35.49 24.73
N ALA A 132 -0.34 -35.07 25.43
CA ALA A 132 -0.42 -33.77 26.08
C ALA A 132 0.74 -33.60 27.09
N PRO A 133 1.35 -32.40 27.20
CA PRO A 133 2.22 -32.11 28.33
C PRO A 133 1.36 -32.01 29.60
N MET A 134 1.75 -32.79 30.61
CA MET A 134 1.11 -32.83 31.92
C MET A 134 1.40 -31.50 32.62
N CYS A 135 0.39 -30.68 32.84
CA CYS A 135 0.52 -29.48 33.68
C CYS A 135 0.72 -29.92 35.13
N THR A 136 1.97 -29.91 35.61
CA THR A 136 2.23 -29.97 37.04
C THR A 136 2.06 -28.57 37.64
N ALA A 137 1.07 -28.41 38.50
CA ALA A 137 0.85 -27.20 39.26
C ALA A 137 1.91 -27.08 40.37
N SER A 138 2.98 -26.32 40.13
CA SER A 138 3.88 -25.87 41.19
C SER A 138 3.37 -24.55 41.77
N ILE A 139 2.75 -24.67 42.94
CA ILE A 139 2.28 -23.60 43.82
C ILE A 139 3.46 -22.67 44.17
N PHE A 140 3.39 -21.41 43.73
CA PHE A 140 4.31 -20.35 44.17
C PHE A 140 3.80 -19.79 45.51
N LYS A 141 4.56 -19.99 46.59
CA LYS A 141 4.29 -19.42 47.92
C LYS A 141 5.22 -18.21 48.13
N PRO A 142 4.71 -16.98 48.28
CA PRO A 142 5.54 -15.83 48.64
C PRO A 142 6.00 -15.95 50.09
N LYS A 143 7.26 -15.59 50.33
CA LYS A 143 7.91 -15.60 51.65
C LYS A 143 7.55 -14.30 52.39
N SER A 144 6.98 -14.44 53.59
CA SER A 144 6.77 -13.38 54.58
C SER A 144 8.08 -12.84 55.12
#